data_AF-A0A944AMX3-F1
#
_entry.id   AF-A0A944AMX3-F1
#
_cell.length_a   1.000
_cell.length_b   1.000
_cell.length_c   1.000
_cell.angle_alpha   90.00
_cell.angle_beta   90.00
_cell.angle_gamma   90.00
#
_symmetry.space_group_name_H-M   'P 1'
#
loop_
_entity.id
_entity.type
_entity.pdbx_description
1 polymer ?
#
loop_
_entity_poly.entity_id
_entity_poly.type
_entity_poly.pdbx_seq_one_letter_code
_entity_poly.pdbx_strand_id
1 'polypeptide(L)'
;MDDKLDVIFSLQNALDRDIEQRRGLEGISRDEWLQKDAIAIFVELGELLCEINYKWWKNKKPVNEDAAREELVDVLHFLISMCIRMGMTADDLYNGYVSKNKENFDRQYGRSQKQGYSPDEV
;
A
#
# COMPACT_ATOMS: atom_id res chain seq x y z
N MET A 1 16.82 -8.78 16.89
CA MET A 1 15.69 -7.83 16.81
C MET A 1 15.16 -8.02 15.41
N ASP A 2 13.95 -8.54 15.30
CA ASP A 2 13.38 -8.87 13.99
C ASP A 2 13.15 -7.59 13.19
N ASP A 3 13.34 -7.65 11.88
CA ASP A 3 13.09 -6.52 10.99
C ASP A 3 11.59 -6.15 11.05
N LYS A 4 11.29 -4.85 11.06
CA LYS A 4 9.90 -4.39 11.21
C LYS A 4 9.01 -4.86 10.07
N LEU A 5 9.54 -4.96 8.85
CA LEU A 5 8.79 -5.41 7.69
C LEU A 5 8.53 -6.92 7.76
N ASP A 6 9.51 -7.71 8.20
CA ASP A 6 9.31 -9.14 8.47
C ASP A 6 8.19 -9.38 9.50
N VAL A 7 8.20 -8.61 10.59
CA VAL A 7 7.14 -8.69 11.61
C VAL A 7 5.78 -8.35 11.01
N ILE A 8 5.68 -7.28 10.20
CA ILE A 8 4.42 -6.90 9.54
C ILE A 8 3.90 -8.01 8.62
N PHE A 9 4.76 -8.58 7.76
CA PHE A 9 4.37 -9.69 6.88
C PHE A 9 3.91 -10.92 7.69
N SER A 10 4.61 -11.25 8.77
CA SER A 10 4.23 -12.38 9.63
C SER A 10 2.87 -12.15 10.30
N LEU A 11 2.62 -10.95 10.81
CA LEU A 11 1.34 -10.60 11.45
C LEU A 11 0.20 -10.60 10.44
N GLN A 12 0.40 -10.01 9.26
CA GLN A 12 -0.61 -9.96 8.22
C GLN A 12 -0.98 -11.36 7.71
N ASN A 13 0.02 -12.20 7.43
CA ASN A 13 -0.23 -13.57 6.96
C ASN A 13 -1.00 -14.39 8.01
N ALA A 14 -0.72 -14.19 9.30
CA ALA A 14 -1.47 -14.85 10.36
C ALA A 14 -2.94 -14.38 10.41
N LEU A 15 -3.16 -13.07 10.30
CA LEU A 15 -4.49 -12.46 10.28
C LEU A 15 -5.31 -12.91 9.06
N ASP A 16 -4.74 -12.84 7.86
CA ASP A 16 -5.40 -13.23 6.61
C ASP A 16 -5.87 -14.69 6.67
N ARG A 17 -4.99 -15.60 7.13
CA ARG A 17 -5.34 -17.03 7.27
C ARG A 17 -6.44 -17.27 8.29
N ASP A 18 -6.42 -16.57 9.43
CA ASP A 18 -7.47 -16.70 10.45
C ASP A 18 -8.82 -16.17 9.93
N ILE A 19 -8.83 -15.04 9.22
CA ILE A 19 -10.04 -14.50 8.58
C ILE A 19 -10.57 -15.48 7.53
N GLU A 20 -9.72 -15.98 6.65
CA GLU A 20 -10.11 -16.92 5.60
C GLU A 20 -10.77 -18.18 6.16
N GLN A 21 -10.14 -18.77 7.19
CA GLN A 21 -10.65 -19.97 7.83
C GLN A 21 -11.97 -19.71 8.57
N ARG A 22 -12.07 -18.61 9.33
CA ARG A 22 -13.28 -18.30 10.11
C ARG A 22 -14.47 -17.92 9.24
N ARG A 23 -14.20 -17.35 8.06
CA ARG A 23 -15.23 -16.86 7.13
C ARG A 23 -15.55 -17.84 6.00
N GLY A 24 -14.85 -18.97 5.91
CA GLY A 24 -15.09 -20.00 4.90
C GLY A 24 -14.74 -19.52 3.49
N LEU A 25 -13.59 -18.86 3.34
CA LEU A 25 -13.17 -18.17 2.12
C LEU A 25 -12.14 -18.96 1.29
N GLU A 26 -11.91 -20.24 1.60
CA GLU A 26 -10.85 -21.08 1.02
C GLU A 26 -11.04 -21.39 -0.48
N GLY A 27 -12.21 -21.07 -1.05
CA GLY A 27 -12.52 -21.26 -2.47
C GLY A 27 -12.21 -20.06 -3.37
N ILE A 28 -11.79 -18.92 -2.80
CA ILE A 28 -11.54 -17.70 -3.56
C ILE A 28 -10.19 -17.80 -4.28
N SER A 29 -10.20 -17.55 -5.59
CA SER A 29 -8.98 -17.57 -6.39
C SER A 29 -8.04 -16.42 -6.02
N ARG A 30 -6.73 -16.58 -6.27
CA ARG A 30 -5.76 -15.50 -6.07
C ARG A 30 -6.15 -14.23 -6.84
N ASP A 31 -6.60 -14.38 -8.09
CA ASP A 31 -7.02 -13.23 -8.92
C ASP A 31 -8.20 -12.49 -8.30
N GLU A 32 -9.21 -13.22 -7.83
CA GLU A 32 -10.35 -12.62 -7.15
C GLU A 32 -9.94 -11.93 -5.84
N TRP A 33 -9.01 -12.52 -5.07
CA TRP A 33 -8.47 -11.85 -3.90
C TRP A 33 -7.74 -10.54 -4.23
N LEU A 34 -6.90 -10.52 -5.27
CA LEU A 34 -6.22 -9.30 -5.68
C LEU A 34 -7.21 -8.20 -6.09
N GLN A 35 -8.35 -8.57 -6.71
CA GLN A 35 -9.43 -7.64 -6.99
C GLN A 35 -10.07 -7.11 -5.69
N LYS A 36 -10.34 -7.98 -4.71
CA LYS A 36 -10.92 -7.58 -3.43
C LYS A 36 -10.00 -6.67 -2.64
N ASP A 37 -8.72 -7.01 -2.51
CA ASP A 37 -7.74 -6.21 -1.78
C ASP A 37 -7.53 -4.85 -2.46
N ALA A 38 -7.50 -4.79 -3.80
CA ALA A 38 -7.42 -3.53 -4.53
C ALA A 38 -8.64 -2.63 -4.31
N ILE A 39 -9.84 -3.23 -4.24
CA ILE A 39 -11.07 -2.50 -3.90
C ILE A 39 -11.00 -2.00 -2.45
N ALA A 40 -10.53 -2.83 -1.52
CA ALA A 40 -10.40 -2.45 -0.11
C ALA A 40 -9.48 -1.24 0.04
N ILE A 41 -8.28 -1.26 -0.57
CA ILE A 41 -7.37 -0.10 -0.61
C ILE A 41 -8.07 1.15 -1.13
N PHE A 42 -8.84 1.03 -2.21
CA PHE A 42 -9.57 2.17 -2.77
C PHE A 42 -10.61 2.74 -1.81
N VAL A 43 -11.31 1.88 -1.06
CA VAL A 43 -12.28 2.27 -0.05
C VAL A 43 -11.58 2.99 1.11
N GLU A 44 -10.50 2.43 1.66
CA GLU A 44 -9.76 3.05 2.78
C GLU A 44 -9.13 4.40 2.39
N LEU A 45 -8.68 4.55 1.15
CA LEU A 45 -8.28 5.87 0.64
C LEU A 45 -9.45 6.87 0.60
N GLY A 46 -10.67 6.40 0.35
CA GLY A 46 -11.88 7.20 0.45
C GLY A 46 -12.23 7.60 1.90
N GLU A 47 -11.99 6.71 2.86
CA GLU A 47 -12.13 6.99 4.30
C GLU A 47 -11.10 8.03 4.74
N LEU A 48 -9.83 7.87 4.34
CA LEU A 48 -8.78 8.87 4.54
C LEU A 48 -9.17 10.25 3.99
N LEU A 49 -9.77 10.29 2.79
CA LEU A 49 -10.26 11.55 2.23
C LEU A 49 -11.33 12.19 3.13
N CYS A 50 -12.20 11.40 3.75
CA CYS A 50 -13.23 11.90 4.66
C CYS A 50 -12.65 12.55 5.93
N GLU A 51 -11.48 12.11 6.38
CA GLU A 51 -10.79 12.66 7.55
C GLU A 51 -10.03 13.97 7.25
N ILE A 52 -9.77 14.25 5.97
CA ILE A 52 -9.14 15.50 5.52
C ILE A 52 -10.11 16.44 4.78
N ASN A 53 -9.64 17.64 4.44
CA ASN A 53 -10.45 18.67 3.79
C ASN A 53 -10.45 18.57 2.25
N TYR A 54 -10.85 17.42 1.69
CA TYR A 54 -10.87 17.25 0.22
C TYR A 54 -11.99 18.03 -0.50
N LYS A 55 -13.10 18.31 0.19
CA LYS A 55 -14.27 19.03 -0.37
C LYS A 55 -13.94 20.52 -0.46
N TRP A 56 -13.31 20.93 -1.56
CA TRP A 56 -12.91 22.31 -1.81
C TRP A 56 -14.09 23.31 -1.87
N TRP A 57 -15.32 22.83 -2.05
CA TRP A 57 -16.56 23.62 -2.03
C TRP A 57 -17.22 23.71 -0.64
N LYS A 58 -16.61 23.17 0.42
CA LYS A 58 -17.11 23.26 1.81
C LYS A 58 -16.14 24.04 2.70
N ASN A 59 -16.67 24.60 3.79
CA ASN A 59 -15.84 25.19 4.85
C ASN A 59 -14.93 24.14 5.46
N LYS A 60 -13.68 24.54 5.75
CA LYS A 60 -12.68 23.65 6.36
C LYS A 60 -13.12 23.25 7.78
N LYS A 61 -12.93 21.98 8.11
CA LYS A 61 -13.03 21.43 9.46
C LYS A 61 -11.62 21.14 10.01
N PRO A 62 -11.44 21.06 11.35
CA PRO A 62 -10.24 20.44 11.91
C PRO A 62 -10.04 19.04 11.33
N VAL A 63 -8.81 18.72 10.96
CA VAL A 63 -8.43 17.37 10.50
C VAL A 63 -8.32 16.47 11.72
N ASN A 64 -8.91 15.28 11.63
CA ASN A 64 -8.70 14.25 12.65
C ASN A 64 -7.45 13.47 12.27
N GLU A 65 -6.30 13.87 12.80
CA GLU A 65 -5.01 13.26 12.44
C GLU A 65 -4.92 11.79 12.87
N ASP A 66 -5.53 11.41 13.99
CA ASP A 66 -5.45 10.04 14.48
C ASP A 66 -6.27 9.09 13.61
N ALA A 67 -7.49 9.50 13.21
CA ALA A 67 -8.26 8.74 12.24
C ALA A 67 -7.54 8.67 10.89
N ALA A 68 -6.99 9.78 10.39
CA ALA A 68 -6.23 9.75 9.14
C ALA A 68 -4.99 8.82 9.19
N ARG A 69 -4.36 8.65 10.37
CA ARG A 69 -3.27 7.68 10.57
C ARG A 69 -3.78 6.24 10.57
N GLU A 70 -4.94 5.99 11.17
CA GLU A 70 -5.62 4.68 11.17
C GLU A 70 -5.90 4.23 9.73
N GLU A 71 -6.51 5.08 8.91
CA GLU A 71 -6.80 4.74 7.50
C GLU A 71 -5.53 4.45 6.68
N LEU A 72 -4.41 5.11 6.97
CA LEU A 72 -3.13 4.81 6.33
C LEU A 72 -2.59 3.44 6.73
N VAL A 73 -2.85 2.98 7.96
CA VAL A 73 -2.50 1.64 8.42
C VAL A 73 -3.43 0.61 7.80
N ASP A 74 -4.71 0.91 7.60
CA ASP A 74 -5.64 0.01 6.90
C ASP A 74 -5.28 -0.17 5.43
N VAL A 75 -4.87 0.91 4.74
CA VAL A 75 -4.26 0.80 3.41
C VAL A 75 -3.03 -0.11 3.42
N LEU A 76 -2.19 -0.02 4.46
CA LEU A 76 -1.01 -0.88 4.59
C LEU A 76 -1.41 -2.36 4.76
N HIS A 77 -2.42 -2.68 5.58
CA HIS A 77 -2.92 -4.05 5.76
C HIS A 77 -3.22 -4.70 4.41
N PHE A 78 -4.07 -4.08 3.59
CA PHE A 78 -4.45 -4.63 2.29
C PHE A 78 -3.31 -4.66 1.28
N LEU A 79 -2.39 -3.69 1.31
CA LEU A 79 -1.19 -3.73 0.46
C LEU A 79 -0.30 -4.95 0.80
N ILE A 80 -0.09 -5.22 2.09
CA ILE A 80 0.72 -6.36 2.53
C ILE A 80 0.02 -7.68 2.20
N SER A 81 -1.30 -7.77 2.37
CA SER A 81 -2.10 -8.92 1.93
C SER A 81 -1.91 -9.19 0.43
N MET A 82 -1.99 -8.16 -0.43
CA MET A 82 -1.73 -8.31 -1.86
C MET A 82 -0.33 -8.84 -2.15
N CYS A 83 0.70 -8.31 -1.47
CA CYS A 83 2.08 -8.78 -1.61
C CYS A 83 2.20 -10.27 -1.24
N ILE A 84 1.66 -10.68 -0.09
CA ILE A 84 1.68 -12.07 0.37
C ILE A 84 0.98 -12.99 -0.64
N ARG A 85 -0.19 -12.59 -1.14
CA ARG A 85 -0.95 -13.36 -2.14
C ARG A 85 -0.23 -13.49 -3.47
N MET A 86 0.56 -12.48 -3.85
CA MET A 86 1.46 -12.54 -5.01
C MET A 86 2.70 -13.43 -4.78
N GLY A 87 2.88 -13.96 -3.57
CA GLY A 87 4.04 -14.77 -3.20
C GLY A 87 5.27 -13.94 -2.89
N MET A 88 5.11 -12.64 -2.61
CA MET A 88 6.22 -11.78 -2.22
C MET A 88 6.57 -11.99 -0.75
N THR A 89 7.87 -11.95 -0.46
CA THR A 89 8.42 -11.80 0.88
C THR A 89 8.61 -10.32 1.25
N ALA A 90 8.91 -10.05 2.52
CA ALA A 90 9.32 -8.71 2.97
C ALA A 90 10.56 -8.22 2.20
N ASP A 91 11.54 -9.09 1.96
CA ASP A 91 12.73 -8.80 1.16
C ASP A 91 12.38 -8.41 -0.28
N ASP A 92 11.44 -9.10 -0.92
CA ASP A 92 11.03 -8.77 -2.29
C ASP A 92 10.44 -7.36 -2.38
N LEU A 93 9.56 -7.00 -1.43
CA LEU A 93 8.97 -5.67 -1.37
C LEU A 93 10.03 -4.60 -1.07
N TYR A 94 10.91 -4.86 -0.09
CA TYR A 94 11.99 -3.95 0.28
C TYR A 94 12.96 -3.70 -0.89
N ASN A 95 13.45 -4.76 -1.52
CA ASN A 95 14.37 -4.66 -2.65
C ASN A 95 13.72 -3.96 -3.84
N GLY A 96 12.43 -4.24 -4.11
CA GLY A 96 11.64 -3.54 -5.10
C GLY A 96 11.55 -2.03 -4.82
N TYR A 97 11.28 -1.65 -3.57
CA TYR A 97 11.26 -0.26 -3.13
C TYR A 97 12.62 0.42 -3.30
N VAL A 98 13.71 -0.19 -2.81
CA VAL A 98 15.07 0.36 -2.91
C VAL A 98 15.47 0.60 -4.37
N SER A 99 15.24 -0.39 -5.23
CA SER A 99 15.53 -0.28 -6.67
C SER A 99 14.72 0.85 -7.31
N LYS A 100 13.42 0.93 -7.01
CA LYS A 100 12.55 1.98 -7.55
C LYS A 100 12.92 3.36 -7.02
N ASN A 101 13.29 3.48 -5.75
CA ASN A 101 13.71 4.72 -5.12
C ASN A 101 14.98 5.27 -5.78
N LYS A 102 15.99 4.40 -5.97
CA LYS A 102 17.21 4.75 -6.69
C LYS A 102 16.92 5.25 -8.11
N GLU A 103 16.11 4.51 -8.87
CA GLU A 103 15.70 4.91 -10.23
C GLU A 103 14.98 6.26 -10.25
N ASN A 104 14.13 6.54 -9.26
CA ASN A 104 13.43 7.83 -9.16
C ASN A 104 14.42 8.99 -8.91
N PHE A 105 15.44 8.81 -8.08
CA PHE A 105 16.52 9.80 -7.92
C PHE A 105 17.35 9.93 -9.21
N ASP A 106 17.70 8.82 -9.84
CA ASP A 106 18.44 8.85 -11.11
C ASP A 106 17.69 9.64 -12.19
N ARG A 107 16.36 9.61 -12.23
CA ARG A 107 15.55 10.49 -13.10
C ARG A 107 15.74 11.98 -12.76
N GLN A 108 15.62 12.36 -11.49
CA GLN A 108 15.77 13.75 -11.07
C GLN A 108 17.19 14.30 -11.30
N TYR A 109 18.19 13.43 -11.40
CA TYR A 109 19.58 13.80 -11.66
C TYR A 109 20.04 13.56 -13.11
N GLY A 110 19.14 13.21 -14.03
CA GLY A 110 19.49 12.94 -15.43
C GLY A 110 20.39 11.70 -15.64
N ARG A 111 20.41 10.77 -14.68
CA ARG A 111 21.19 9.51 -14.73
C ARG A 111 20.38 8.33 -15.24
N SER A 112 19.04 8.46 -15.29
CA SER A 112 18.16 7.41 -15.79
C SER A 112 18.35 7.20 -17.30
N GLN A 113 18.29 5.95 -17.73
CA GLN A 113 18.33 5.56 -19.14
C GLN A 113 16.94 5.58 -19.80
N LYS A 114 15.87 5.94 -19.05
CA LYS A 114 14.50 6.02 -19.56
C LYS A 114 14.25 7.40 -20.17
N GLN A 115 13.72 7.41 -21.39
CA GLN A 115 13.38 8.64 -22.13
C GLN A 115 12.23 9.42 -21.45
N GLY A 116 12.23 10.77 -21.61
CA GLY A 116 11.17 11.66 -21.13
C GLY A 116 11.25 12.10 -19.66
N TYR A 117 12.40 11.92 -19.02
CA TYR A 117 12.65 12.31 -17.63
C TYR A 117 13.86 13.24 -17.48
N SER A 118 14.34 13.86 -18.57
CA SER A 118 15.42 14.83 -18.47
C SER A 118 14.92 16.08 -17.73
N PRO A 119 15.57 16.53 -16.64
CA PRO A 119 15.18 17.76 -15.94
C PRO A 119 15.23 19.02 -16.83
N ASP A 120 15.98 18.95 -17.93
CA ASP A 120 16.19 20.04 -18.87
C ASP A 120 15.16 20.07 -20.02
N GLU A 121 14.19 19.14 -20.05
CA GLU A 121 13.11 19.07 -21.05
C GLU A 121 11.87 19.93 -20.69
N VAL A 122 12.03 21.00 -19.91
CA VAL A 122 10.94 21.95 -19.56
C VAL A 122 10.77 23.04 -20.60
#